data_AF-A0A841U204-F1
#
_entry.id   AF-A0A841U204-F1
#
_cell.length_a   1.000
_cell.length_b   1.000
_cell.length_c   1.000
_cell.angle_alpha   90.00
_cell.angle_beta   90.00
_cell.angle_gamma   90.00
#
_symmetry.space_group_name_H-M   'P 1'
#
loop_
_entity.id
_entity.type
_entity.pdbx_description
1 polymer ?
#
loop_
_entity_poly.entity_id
_entity_poly.type
_entity_poly.pdbx_seq_one_letter_code
_entity_poly.pdbx_strand_id
1 'polypeptide(L)' 'MTAAEKERIELFVAESFPDGTAARELRLSSAEADYVRARFPEAVLEEMSGGRCPDGKVWYDVKL' A
#
# COMPACT_ATOMS: atom_id res chain seq x y z
N MET A 1 6.69 3.71 12.19
CA MET A 1 5.21 3.64 12.30
C MET A 1 4.81 3.20 13.70
N THR A 2 3.96 3.97 14.35
CA THR A 2 3.26 3.66 15.61
C THR A 2 2.20 2.58 15.40
N ALA A 3 1.69 2.00 16.49
CA ALA A 3 0.61 0.99 16.41
C ALA A 3 -0.65 1.53 15.71
N ALA A 4 -1.05 2.78 16.02
CA ALA A 4 -2.21 3.42 15.41
C ALA A 4 -2.01 3.72 13.90
N GLU A 5 -0.78 3.92 13.44
CA GLU A 5 -0.50 4.06 12.00
C GLU A 5 -0.58 2.71 11.28
N LYS A 6 -0.15 1.62 11.93
CA LYS A 6 -0.24 0.26 11.40
C LYS A 6 -1.69 -0.19 11.23
N GLU A 7 -2.51 0.03 12.25
CA GLU A 7 -3.95 -0.31 12.19
C GLU A 7 -4.67 0.46 11.07
N ARG A 8 -4.36 1.76 10.92
CA ARG A 8 -4.93 2.58 9.85
C ARG A 8 -4.54 2.10 8.45
N ILE A 9 -3.28 1.70 8.24
CA ILE A 9 -2.87 1.18 6.93
C ILE A 9 -3.49 -0.20 6.66
N GLU A 10 -3.63 -1.05 7.68
CA GLU A 10 -4.28 -2.36 7.53
C GLU A 10 -5.75 -2.21 7.15
N LEU A 11 -6.47 -1.32 7.82
CA LEU A 11 -7.85 -1.00 7.46
C LEU A 11 -7.94 -0.45 6.03
N PHE A 12 -7.08 0.52 5.69
CA PHE A 12 -7.03 1.10 4.35
C PHE A 12 -6.79 0.04 3.26
N VAL A 13 -5.86 -0.89 3.49
CA VAL A 13 -5.59 -1.98 2.55
C VAL A 13 -6.81 -2.91 2.46
N ALA A 14 -7.39 -3.34 3.58
CA ALA A 14 -8.56 -4.21 3.56
C ALA A 14 -9.77 -3.57 2.82
N GLU A 15 -10.02 -2.28 3.03
CA GLU A 15 -11.07 -1.54 2.35
C GLU A 15 -10.78 -1.32 0.86
N SER A 16 -9.51 -1.31 0.48
CA SER A 16 -9.07 -1.12 -0.91
C SER A 16 -9.28 -2.36 -1.79
N PHE A 17 -9.33 -3.55 -1.19
CA PHE A 17 -9.48 -4.82 -1.89
C PHE A 17 -10.78 -5.55 -1.49
N PRO A 18 -11.97 -4.99 -1.81
CA PRO A 18 -13.22 -5.70 -1.59
C PRO A 18 -13.33 -6.90 -2.54
N ASP A 19 -14.08 -7.92 -2.08
CA ASP A 19 -14.26 -9.25 -2.65
C ASP A 19 -14.02 -9.35 -4.17
N GLY A 20 -12.97 -10.08 -4.55
CA GLY A 20 -12.62 -10.41 -5.93
C GLY A 20 -11.65 -9.45 -6.61
N THR A 21 -11.29 -8.33 -5.97
CA THR A 21 -10.26 -7.41 -6.49
C THR A 21 -8.87 -7.98 -6.19
N ALA A 22 -8.16 -8.43 -7.23
CA ALA A 22 -6.79 -8.98 -7.08
C ALA A 22 -5.68 -7.92 -7.24
N ALA A 23 -6.00 -6.75 -7.79
CA ALA A 23 -5.02 -5.70 -8.06
C ALA A 23 -5.64 -4.30 -7.90
N ARG A 24 -4.90 -3.35 -7.32
CA ARG A 24 -5.31 -1.95 -7.16
C ARG A 24 -4.13 -1.00 -7.02
N GLU A 25 -4.29 0.19 -7.58
CA GLU A 25 -3.34 1.28 -7.40
C GLU A 25 -3.51 1.92 -6.01
N LEU A 26 -2.46 1.88 -5.20
CA LEU A 26 -2.43 2.50 -3.87
C LEU A 26 -1.34 3.56 -3.78
N ARG A 27 -1.65 4.63 -3.05
CA ARG A 27 -0.71 5.74 -2.82
C ARG A 27 -0.09 5.62 -1.44
N LEU A 28 1.16 5.19 -1.41
CA LEU A 28 1.87 4.80 -0.19
C LEU A 28 3.15 5.62 -0.02
N SER A 29 3.47 5.97 1.21
CA SER A 29 4.82 6.36 1.60
C SER A 29 5.74 5.15 1.59
N SER A 30 7.05 5.37 1.57
CA SER A 30 8.04 4.29 1.64
C SER A 30 7.84 3.42 2.89
N ALA A 31 7.56 4.03 4.04
CA ALA A 31 7.30 3.29 5.28
C ALA A 31 6.02 2.44 5.24
N GLU A 32 4.94 2.96 4.63
CA GLU A 32 3.70 2.20 4.43
C GLU A 32 3.91 1.04 3.46
N ALA A 33 4.62 1.26 2.34
CA ALA A 33 4.93 0.20 1.37
C ALA A 33 5.78 -0.92 1.98
N ASP A 34 6.81 -0.57 2.77
CA ASP A 34 7.64 -1.54 3.48
C ASP A 34 6.83 -2.34 4.51
N TYR A 35 5.88 -1.68 5.19
CA TYR A 35 4.98 -2.36 6.11
C TYR A 35 4.07 -3.36 5.38
N VAL A 36 3.45 -2.96 4.27
CA VAL A 36 2.57 -3.83 3.48
C VAL A 36 3.33 -5.06 2.97
N ARG A 37 4.56 -4.88 2.43
CA ARG A 37 5.42 -6.02 2.01
C ARG A 37 5.75 -6.98 3.15
N ALA A 38 6.01 -6.45 4.35
CA ALA A 38 6.30 -7.29 5.51
C ALA A 38 5.05 -8.02 6.04
N ARG A 39 3.88 -7.39 5.95
CA ARG A 39 2.62 -7.92 6.49
C ARG A 39 1.92 -8.89 5.56
N PHE A 40 2.03 -8.68 4.25
CA PHE A 40 1.44 -9.46 3.16
C PHE A 40 2.58 -9.92 2.24
N PRO A 41 3.33 -10.98 2.61
CA PRO A 41 4.51 -11.39 1.85
C PRO A 41 4.21 -11.92 0.44
N GLU A 42 2.96 -12.31 0.18
CA GLU A 42 2.49 -12.72 -1.15
C GLU A 42 2.07 -11.53 -2.02
N ALA A 43 1.98 -10.32 -1.42
CA ALA A 43 1.60 -9.12 -2.14
C ALA A 43 2.71 -8.67 -3.10
N VAL A 44 2.33 -8.30 -4.31
CA VAL A 44 3.23 -7.67 -5.28
C VAL A 44 2.97 -6.17 -5.26
N LEU A 45 4.00 -5.38 -4.93
CA LEU A 45 3.93 -3.92 -4.91
C LEU A 45 4.94 -3.34 -5.91
N GLU A 46 4.45 -2.89 -7.06
CA GLU A 46 5.26 -2.30 -8.13
C GLU A 46 5.10 -0.78 -8.14
N GLU A 47 6.20 -0.05 -7.98
CA GLU A 47 6.17 1.41 -8.02
C GLU A 47 5.82 1.89 -9.44
N MET A 48 4.82 2.75 -9.55
CA MET A 48 4.41 3.32 -10.83
C MET A 48 5.32 4.47 -11.24
N SER A 49 5.55 4.57 -12.55
CA SER A 49 6.33 5.66 -13.15
C SER A 49 5.54 6.98 -13.06
N GLY A 50 5.72 7.75 -11.99
CA GLY A 50 4.99 9.01 -11.78
C GLY A 50 5.67 10.03 -10.88
N GLY A 51 6.84 9.70 -10.32
CA GLY A 51 7.52 10.53 -9.33
C GLY A 51 6.81 10.57 -7.98
N ARG A 52 7.41 11.27 -7.01
CA ARG A 52 6.80 11.47 -5.68
C ARG A 52 5.71 12.53 -5.77
N CYS A 53 4.58 12.25 -5.16
CA CYS A 53 3.53 13.23 -4.89
C CYS A 53 4.05 14.34 -3.96
N PRO A 54 3.40 15.52 -3.91
CA PRO A 54 3.80 16.62 -3.03
C PRO A 54 3.84 16.28 -1.54
N ASP A 55 3.11 15.23 -1.11
CA ASP A 55 3.12 14.72 0.26
C ASP A 55 4.16 13.61 0.51
N GLY A 56 5.06 13.37 -0.45
CA GLY A 56 6.13 12.40 -0.36
C GLY A 56 5.72 10.94 -0.63
N LYS A 57 4.46 10.68 -0.98
CA LYS A 57 3.97 9.34 -1.35
C LYS A 57 4.21 9.02 -2.83
N VAL A 58 4.20 7.74 -3.18
CA VAL A 58 4.26 7.26 -4.58
C VAL A 58 3.08 6.33 -4.84
N TRP A 59 2.67 6.24 -6.10
CA TRP A 59 1.68 5.26 -6.53
C TRP A 59 2.33 3.90 -6.73
N TYR A 60 1.69 2.86 -6.22
CA TYR A 60 2.07 1.47 -6.39
C TYR A 60 0.91 0.72 -7.03
N ASP A 61 1.19 -0.11 -8.04
CA ASP A 61 0.28 -1.18 -8.43
C ASP A 61 0.45 -2.32 -7.41
N VAL A 62 -0.60 -2.56 -6.62
CA VAL A 62 -0.60 -3.52 -5.51
C VAL A 62 -1.48 -4.70 -5.88
N LYS A 63 -0.92 -5.91 -5.85
CA LYS A 63 -1.64 -7.16 -6.05
C LYS A 63 -1.64 -7.95 -4.74
N LEU A 64 -2.80 -8.35 -4.25
CA LEU A 64 -2.98 -9.11 -3.00
C LEU A 64 -3.50 -10.52 -3.27
#